data_AF-A0A399SK77-F1
#
_entry.id   AF-A0A399SK77-F1
#
_cell.length_a   1.000
_cell.length_b   1.000
_cell.length_c   1.000
_cell.angle_alpha   90.00
_cell.angle_beta   90.00
_cell.angle_gamma   90.00
#
_symmetry.space_group_name_H-M   'P 1'
#
loop_
_entity.id
_entity.type
_entity.pdbx_description
1 polymer ?
#
loop_
_entity_poly.entity_id
_entity_poly.type
_entity_poly.pdbx_seq_one_letter_code
_entity_poly.pdbx_strand_id
1 'polypeptide(L)'
;GLAGPGADVRAGALEIAGRDLRDAGPREWRRVRGTGVGLVLQDALSSLDPLRPIGREIGDALRIHGMRDARARRARVLELLELVGMPDPATRVHQRSGELSGGLRQRALLAAALALDPPLLVA
;
A
#
# COMPACT_ATOMS: atom_id res chain seq x y z
N GLY A 1 -6.12 15.00 -2.28
CA GLY A 1 -4.84 14.29 -2.50
C GLY A 1 -3.76 14.98 -1.70
N LEU A 2 -2.48 14.62 -1.88
CA LEU A 2 -1.35 15.23 -1.15
C LEU A 2 -1.20 16.74 -1.42
N ALA A 3 -1.71 17.24 -2.54
CA ALA A 3 -1.65 18.65 -2.90
C ALA A 3 -2.62 19.56 -2.10
N GLY A 4 -3.49 19.00 -1.26
CA GLY A 4 -4.49 19.77 -0.51
C GLY A 4 -5.70 20.21 -1.35
N PRO A 5 -6.72 20.82 -0.72
CA PRO A 5 -7.98 21.18 -1.38
C PRO A 5 -7.89 22.42 -2.30
N GLY A 6 -6.83 23.21 -2.22
CA GLY A 6 -6.62 24.42 -3.02
C GLY A 6 -5.64 24.27 -4.18
N ALA A 7 -5.16 23.05 -4.46
CA ALA A 7 -4.21 22.83 -5.54
C ALA A 7 -4.89 22.83 -6.91
N ASP A 8 -4.30 23.58 -7.85
CA ASP A 8 -4.58 23.46 -9.28
C ASP A 8 -3.61 22.42 -9.87
N VAL A 9 -4.17 21.34 -10.42
CA VAL A 9 -3.39 20.24 -11.01
C VAL A 9 -3.76 20.14 -12.49
N ARG A 10 -2.77 20.34 -13.37
CA ARG A 10 -2.95 20.26 -14.82
C ARG A 10 -1.93 19.31 -15.42
N ALA A 11 -2.36 18.53 -16.42
CA ALA A 11 -1.49 17.65 -17.18
C ALA A 11 -1.93 17.66 -18.65
N GLY A 12 -0.96 17.70 -19.58
CA GLY A 12 -1.25 17.51 -21.00
C GLY A 12 -1.76 16.10 -21.30
N ALA A 13 -1.19 15.10 -20.63
CA ALA A 13 -1.59 13.70 -20.66
C ALA A 13 -1.40 13.06 -19.28
N LEU A 14 -2.33 12.19 -18.89
CA LEU A 14 -2.24 11.37 -17.67
C LEU A 14 -2.87 10.02 -17.96
N GLU A 15 -2.05 9.05 -18.35
CA GLU A 15 -2.50 7.72 -18.74
C GLU A 15 -1.87 6.65 -17.86
N ILE A 16 -2.67 5.71 -17.38
CA ILE A 16 -2.19 4.56 -16.61
C ILE A 16 -2.80 3.30 -17.23
N ALA A 17 -1.94 2.38 -17.68
CA ALA A 17 -2.34 1.12 -18.31
C ALA A 17 -3.38 1.29 -19.45
N GLY A 18 -3.16 2.25 -20.35
CA GLY A 18 -4.06 2.47 -21.49
C GLY A 18 -5.27 3.37 -21.19
N ARG A 19 -5.41 3.87 -19.96
CA ARG A 19 -6.58 4.65 -19.52
C ARG A 19 -6.21 6.08 -19.18
N ASP A 20 -6.83 7.03 -19.87
CA ASP A 20 -6.76 8.45 -19.53
C ASP A 20 -7.50 8.73 -18.21
N LEU A 21 -6.83 9.43 -17.30
CA LEU A 21 -7.32 9.75 -15.96
C LEU A 21 -7.39 11.25 -15.68
N ARG A 22 -7.23 12.11 -16.69
CA ARG A 22 -7.28 13.58 -16.53
C ARG A 22 -8.59 14.04 -15.87
N ASP A 23 -9.71 13.44 -16.25
CA ASP A 23 -11.04 13.77 -15.74
C ASP A 23 -11.61 12.71 -14.76
N ALA A 24 -10.75 11.81 -14.25
CA ALA A 24 -11.19 10.68 -13.44
C ALA A 24 -11.89 11.14 -12.15
N GLY A 25 -13.11 10.64 -11.93
CA GLY A 25 -13.89 10.93 -10.74
C GLY A 25 -13.40 10.14 -9.50
N PRO A 26 -13.91 10.44 -8.29
CA PRO A 26 -13.50 9.74 -7.06
C PRO A 26 -13.67 8.21 -7.09
N ARG A 27 -14.68 7.71 -7.81
CA ARG A 27 -14.93 6.28 -7.98
C ARG A 27 -13.87 5.61 -8.85
N GLU A 28 -13.43 6.27 -9.91
CA GLU A 28 -12.39 5.76 -10.80
C GLU A 28 -11.03 5.78 -10.12
N TRP A 29 -10.71 6.86 -9.42
CA TRP A 29 -9.49 6.91 -8.62
C TRP A 29 -9.39 5.80 -7.58
N ARG A 30 -10.51 5.41 -6.96
CA ARG A 30 -10.54 4.25 -6.03
C ARG A 30 -10.28 2.92 -6.71
N ARG A 31 -10.60 2.77 -8.00
CA ARG A 31 -10.31 1.53 -8.76
C ARG A 31 -8.87 1.49 -9.29
N VAL A 32 -8.25 2.63 -9.53
CA VAL A 32 -6.87 2.71 -10.04
C VAL A 32 -5.85 2.62 -8.91
N ARG A 33 -6.12 3.28 -7.78
CA ARG A 33 -5.21 3.26 -6.63
C ARG A 33 -5.23 1.89 -5.97
N GLY A 34 -4.06 1.34 -5.69
CA GLY A 34 -3.89 0.01 -5.14
C GLY A 34 -3.66 -1.04 -6.21
N THR A 35 -4.63 -1.29 -7.08
CA THR A 35 -4.55 -2.34 -8.12
C THR A 35 -3.87 -1.90 -9.41
N GLY A 36 -3.97 -0.63 -9.78
CA GLY A 36 -3.30 -0.06 -10.95
C GLY A 36 -1.99 0.65 -10.58
N VAL A 37 -1.96 1.30 -9.41
CA VAL A 37 -0.78 2.02 -8.92
C VAL A 37 -0.62 1.81 -7.42
N GLY A 38 0.53 1.29 -7.01
CA GLY A 38 1.00 1.28 -5.63
C GLY A 38 1.79 2.54 -5.30
N LEU A 39 1.67 3.04 -4.07
CA LEU A 39 2.40 4.21 -3.59
C LEU A 39 3.15 3.84 -2.30
N VAL A 40 4.46 4.09 -2.30
CA VAL A 40 5.31 4.05 -1.11
C VAL A 40 5.61 5.50 -0.74
N LEU A 41 5.15 5.93 0.44
CA LEU A 41 5.46 7.27 0.94
C LEU A 41 6.86 7.29 1.55
N GLN A 42 7.60 8.37 1.28
CA GLN A 42 8.99 8.55 1.73
C GLN A 42 9.12 8.65 3.27
N ASP A 43 8.07 9.06 3.98
CA ASP A 43 8.09 9.16 5.44
C ASP A 43 7.39 7.95 6.09
N ALA A 44 8.22 6.98 6.47
CA ALA A 44 7.78 5.68 6.93
C ALA A 44 7.08 5.67 8.30
N LEU A 45 7.36 6.68 9.14
CA LEU A 45 6.80 6.79 10.49
C LEU A 45 5.38 7.36 10.49
N SER A 46 5.07 8.26 9.56
CA SER A 46 3.74 8.84 9.41
C SER A 46 2.78 7.98 8.57
N SER A 47 3.32 7.01 7.83
CA SER A 47 2.55 6.19 6.88
C SER A 47 1.98 4.90 7.47
N LEU A 48 2.57 4.39 8.56
CA LEU A 48 2.04 3.26 9.33
C LEU A 48 1.33 3.77 10.58
N ASP A 49 0.18 3.19 10.93
CA ASP A 49 -0.54 3.49 12.16
C ASP A 49 0.23 2.89 13.36
N PRO A 50 0.80 3.72 14.26
CA PRO A 50 1.64 3.23 15.35
C PRO A 50 0.89 2.36 16.36
N LEU A 51 -0.44 2.37 16.35
CA LEU A 51 -1.27 1.59 17.26
C LEU A 51 -1.66 0.21 16.68
N ARG A 52 -1.30 -0.07 15.42
CA ARG A 52 -1.72 -1.28 14.73
C ARG A 52 -0.52 -2.16 14.36
N PRO A 53 -0.68 -3.50 14.39
CA PRO A 53 0.32 -4.39 13.82
C PRO A 53 0.46 -4.19 12.31
N ILE A 54 1.69 -4.26 11.78
CA ILE A 54 1.96 -4.08 10.35
C ILE A 54 1.13 -5.04 9.48
N GLY A 55 0.90 -6.27 9.95
CA GLY A 55 0.11 -7.24 9.21
C GLY A 55 -1.34 -6.83 9.02
N ARG A 56 -1.89 -6.07 9.96
CA ARG A 56 -3.25 -5.55 9.87
C ARG A 56 -3.35 -4.42 8.84
N GLU A 57 -2.30 -3.63 8.67
CA GLU A 57 -2.26 -2.55 7.69
C GLU A 57 -2.08 -3.10 6.27
N ILE A 58 -1.10 -3.99 6.06
CA ILE A 58 -0.90 -4.67 4.79
C ILE A 58 -2.18 -5.41 4.37
N GLY A 59 -2.83 -6.08 5.34
CA GLY A 59 -4.10 -6.77 5.10
C GLY A 59 -5.29 -5.85 4.80
N ASP A 60 -5.30 -4.59 5.22
CA ASP A 60 -6.44 -3.71 4.97
C ASP A 60 -6.64 -3.43 3.49
N ALA A 61 -5.54 -3.25 2.73
CA ALA A 61 -5.61 -3.09 1.28
C ALA A 61 -6.30 -4.31 0.63
N LEU A 62 -5.86 -5.53 0.97
CA LEU A 62 -6.45 -6.79 0.51
C LEU A 62 -7.94 -6.91 0.86
N ARG A 63 -8.30 -6.56 2.11
CA ARG A 63 -9.68 -6.63 2.61
C ARG A 63 -10.59 -5.65 1.88
N ILE A 64 -10.14 -4.40 1.71
CA ILE A 64 -10.90 -3.34 1.02
C ILE A 64 -11.16 -3.72 -0.43
N HIS A 65 -10.23 -4.44 -1.07
CA HIS A 65 -10.33 -4.86 -2.47
C HIS A 65 -10.88 -6.29 -2.66
N GLY A 66 -11.57 -6.84 -1.65
CA GLY A 66 -12.44 -8.01 -1.83
C GLY A 66 -11.93 -9.32 -1.23
N MET A 67 -10.71 -9.38 -0.69
CA MET A 67 -10.21 -10.58 0.00
C MET A 67 -10.80 -10.69 1.41
N ARG A 68 -12.05 -11.20 1.48
CA ARG A 68 -12.83 -11.29 2.72
C ARG A 68 -12.33 -12.37 3.67
N ASP A 69 -11.88 -13.51 3.14
CA ASP A 69 -11.38 -14.62 3.95
C ASP A 69 -10.15 -14.21 4.77
N ALA A 70 -10.23 -14.41 6.09
CA ALA A 70 -9.20 -13.94 7.01
C ALA A 70 -7.93 -14.79 6.94
N ARG A 71 -8.07 -16.10 6.68
CA ARG A 71 -6.94 -17.03 6.64
C ARG A 71 -6.11 -16.82 5.38
N ALA A 72 -6.77 -16.73 4.22
CA ALA A 72 -6.15 -16.41 2.93
C ALA A 72 -5.47 -15.05 2.99
N ARG A 73 -6.13 -14.03 3.56
CA ARG A 73 -5.51 -12.72 3.75
C ARG A 73 -4.26 -12.78 4.63
N ARG A 74 -4.29 -13.54 5.73
CA ARG A 74 -3.11 -13.72 6.59
C ARG A 74 -1.97 -14.41 5.84
N ALA A 75 -2.26 -15.47 5.08
CA ALA A 75 -1.26 -16.17 4.26
C ALA A 75 -0.62 -15.21 3.25
N ARG A 76 -1.45 -14.44 2.53
CA ARG A 76 -0.97 -13.45 1.55
C ARG A 76 -0.10 -12.36 2.18
N VAL A 77 -0.46 -11.88 3.38
CA VAL A 77 0.37 -10.92 4.11
C VAL A 77 1.75 -11.49 4.45
N LEU A 78 1.83 -12.76 4.84
CA LEU A 78 3.11 -13.41 5.12
C LEU A 78 3.95 -13.56 3.84
N GLU A 79 3.35 -13.99 2.73
CA GLU A 79 4.02 -14.05 1.42
C GLU A 79 4.58 -12.68 1.00
N LEU A 80 3.81 -11.59 1.19
CA LEU A 80 4.25 -10.24 0.86
C LEU A 80 5.42 -9.79 1.74
N LEU A 81 5.39 -10.13 3.03
CA LEU A 81 6.50 -9.86 3.94
C LEU A 81 7.75 -10.66 3.56
N GLU A 82 7.61 -11.92 3.15
CA GLU A 82 8.71 -12.73 2.62
C GLU A 82 9.29 -12.12 1.34
N LEU A 83 8.43 -11.71 0.40
CA LEU A 83 8.81 -11.12 -0.88
C LEU A 83 9.70 -9.86 -0.72
N VAL A 84 9.41 -9.03 0.28
CA VAL A 84 10.21 -7.82 0.57
C VAL A 84 11.43 -8.11 1.47
N GLY A 85 11.72 -9.37 1.74
CA GLY A 85 12.84 -9.79 2.59
C GLY A 85 12.67 -9.40 4.05
N MET A 86 11.46 -9.44 4.59
CA MET A 86 11.21 -9.30 6.04
C MET A 86 11.81 -10.52 6.76
N PRO A 87 12.74 -10.33 7.71
CA PRO A 87 13.22 -11.44 8.54
C PRO A 87 12.14 -11.87 9.53
N ASP A 88 11.94 -13.17 9.65
CA ASP A 88 10.92 -13.78 10.51
C ASP A 88 9.50 -13.17 10.36
N PRO A 89 8.90 -13.26 9.15
CA PRO A 89 7.59 -12.67 8.86
C PRO A 89 6.49 -13.08 9.84
N ALA A 90 6.52 -14.34 10.29
CA ALA A 90 5.53 -14.90 11.21
C ALA A 90 5.51 -14.18 12.55
N THR A 91 6.67 -13.70 13.04
CA THR A 91 6.75 -12.86 14.23
C THR A 91 6.48 -11.39 13.89
N ARG A 92 7.13 -10.86 12.85
CA ARG A 92 7.07 -9.43 12.50
C ARG A 92 5.68 -8.95 12.13
N VAL A 93 4.83 -9.81 11.56
CA VAL A 93 3.44 -9.48 11.20
C VAL A 93 2.61 -8.97 12.40
N HIS A 94 3.00 -9.32 13.62
CA HIS A 94 2.35 -8.93 14.87
C HIS A 94 2.90 -7.66 15.50
N GLN A 95 4.04 -7.18 15.02
CA GLN A 95 4.72 -5.99 15.54
C GLN A 95 4.13 -4.71 14.95
N ARG A 96 4.20 -3.64 15.73
CA ARG A 96 3.85 -2.27 15.37
C ARG A 96 5.06 -1.54 14.78
N SER A 97 4.83 -0.41 14.13
CA SER A 97 5.88 0.38 13.48
C SER A 97 7.01 0.82 14.42
N GLY A 98 6.70 1.08 15.70
CA GLY A 98 7.68 1.45 16.74
C GLY A 98 8.61 0.32 17.17
N GLU A 99 8.22 -0.94 16.94
CA GLU A 99 8.99 -2.14 17.31
C GLU A 99 9.97 -2.58 16.20
N LEU A 100 9.95 -1.88 15.06
CA LEU A 100 10.74 -2.15 13.88
C LEU A 100 11.86 -1.13 13.72
N SER A 101 13.00 -1.56 13.19
CA SER A 101 14.03 -0.63 12.71
C SER A 101 13.53 0.13 11.48
N GLY A 102 14.20 1.24 11.11
CA GLY A 102 13.82 2.03 9.93
C GLY A 102 13.76 1.19 8.64
N GLY A 103 14.77 0.33 8.42
CA GLY A 103 14.80 -0.56 7.25
C GLY A 103 13.73 -1.65 7.26
N LEU A 104 13.25 -2.07 8.45
CA LEU A 104 12.13 -3.01 8.55
C LEU A 104 10.78 -2.29 8.31
N ARG A 105 10.62 -1.04 8.78
CA ARG A 105 9.46 -0.22 8.45
C ARG A 105 9.33 0.01 6.94
N GLN A 106 10.43 0.32 6.27
CA GLN A 106 10.45 0.49 4.82
C GLN A 106 10.01 -0.79 4.08
N ARG A 107 10.48 -1.96 4.52
CA ARG A 107 10.01 -3.25 3.99
C ARG A 107 8.52 -3.45 4.20
N ALA A 108 7.99 -3.15 5.39
CA ALA A 108 6.56 -3.24 5.66
C ALA A 108 5.73 -2.33 4.73
N LEU A 109 6.22 -1.13 4.43
CA LEU A 109 5.57 -0.21 3.47
C LEU A 109 5.62 -0.73 2.03
N LEU A 110 6.75 -1.29 1.61
CA LEU A 110 6.86 -1.95 0.32
C LEU A 110 5.86 -3.11 0.21
N ALA A 111 5.71 -3.93 1.26
CA ALA A 111 4.73 -5.02 1.29
C ALA A 111 3.29 -4.51 1.18
N ALA A 112 2.96 -3.40 1.85
CA ALA A 112 1.65 -2.77 1.75
C ALA A 112 1.37 -2.22 0.33
N ALA A 113 2.38 -1.60 -0.30
CA ALA A 113 2.25 -1.06 -1.65
C ALA A 113 2.15 -2.15 -2.73
N LEU A 114 2.77 -3.31 -2.51
CA LEU A 114 2.70 -4.49 -3.39
C LEU A 114 1.48 -5.37 -3.12
N ALA A 115 0.68 -5.08 -2.08
CA ALA A 115 -0.35 -6.00 -1.60
C ALA A 115 -1.39 -6.36 -2.67
N LEU A 116 -1.66 -5.45 -3.60
CA LEU A 116 -2.66 -5.60 -4.67
C LEU A 116 -2.03 -5.86 -6.04
N ASP A 117 -0.74 -6.23 -6.07
CA ASP A 117 0.03 -6.53 -7.28
C ASP A 117 -0.08 -5.45 -8.37
N PRO A 118 0.20 -4.16 -8.04
CA PRO A 118 0.06 -3.10 -9.01
C PRO A 118 1.12 -3.19 -10.11
N PRO A 119 0.76 -2.92 -11.37
CA PRO A 119 1.73 -2.88 -12.49
C PRO A 119 2.67 -1.66 -12.43
N LEU A 120 2.33 -0.64 -11.64
CA LEU A 120 3.15 0.55 -11.42
C LEU A 120 3.33 0.81 -9.92
N LEU A 121 4.58 0.99 -9.50
CA LEU A 121 4.93 1.42 -8.14
C LEU A 121 5.58 2.80 -8.20
N VAL A 122 5.13 3.72 -7.34
CA VAL A 122 5.74 5.03 -7.14
C VAL A 122 6.34 5.07 -5.73
N ALA A 123 7.62 5.42 -5.60
CA ALA A 123 8.38 5.42 -4.35
C ALA A 123 9.29 6.64 -4.24
#